data_AF-A0A966EWK8-F1
#
_entry.id   AF-A0A966EWK8-F1
#
_cell.length_a   1.000
_cell.length_b   1.000
_cell.length_c   1.000
_cell.angle_alpha   90.00
_cell.angle_beta   90.00
_cell.angle_gamma   90.00
#
_symmetry.space_group_name_H-M   'P 1'
#
loop_
_entity.id
_entity.type
_entity.pdbx_description
1 polymer ?
#
loop_
_entity_poly.entity_id
_entity_poly.type
_entity_poly.pdbx_seq_one_letter_code
_entity_poly.pdbx_strand_id
1 'polypeptide(L)'
;MTSKIQIKNSSWIFVLFIVIGVTLFPCAAVKGQEALSLTVSPTLYDMTANPGQEIQTMVRIINPNPYEITVYADVVNFAPQGEAGQGKFVPIMNEESKGQTIAEWIKVQSDQVTILAEKTMELPFTINVPENAAPGGHFAALLIGTKPPREEADVSQVTTAQIVTSLFFLRVTGEVIEQGDIRSFTTTETFLEKPEATFELRFENKGNVHILPQGEIKILNMWGQERGMIPINQSTMFGNVLPGSIRQYSFTWTGKWSLADIGRYQAIATLAYGQEGRQFATSETNFWVIPWKAVGGVLLLIVSFFLLITWAIKAYIRKMLVLAGLSPNMPTTTPTAVKRSKKVSMVAPIEEGILDLRTSLRDSRGWYENVSATISFAVRYRIFFMVVVAIILFIAALIWYVLSALVSGRQYEVVIEGLANDVTLSSEQVHYEDLRARTQVSSEISIRENFPPIEIVNQSGVPGLAAALRMTLEAEGYPVATLSNDLNRVEANTVIVYAPQYDKEALELSSKVYGALTSAYTDPSGTQAPIIIYVGRDLENAVQ
;
A
#
# COMPACT_ATOMS: atom_id res chain seq x y z
N MET A 1 -32.53 -3.82 84.59
CA MET A 1 -33.35 -4.63 83.67
C MET A 1 -33.21 -4.06 82.27
N THR A 2 -32.22 -4.55 81.54
CA THR A 2 -31.89 -4.16 80.16
C THR A 2 -32.42 -5.23 79.21
N SER A 3 -33.52 -4.97 78.49
CA SER A 3 -33.99 -5.88 77.44
C SER A 3 -33.26 -5.57 76.13
N LYS A 4 -32.62 -6.61 75.61
CA LYS A 4 -32.03 -6.65 74.27
C LYS A 4 -33.17 -6.74 73.25
N ILE A 5 -33.28 -5.76 72.34
CA ILE A 5 -34.02 -5.95 71.09
C ILE A 5 -33.00 -6.40 70.03
N GLN A 6 -33.04 -7.69 69.73
CA GLN A 6 -32.34 -8.31 68.62
C GLN A 6 -33.09 -7.98 67.32
N ILE A 7 -32.57 -7.06 66.50
CA ILE A 7 -33.01 -6.91 65.11
C ILE A 7 -32.23 -7.92 64.28
N LYS A 8 -32.73 -9.16 64.25
CA LYS A 8 -32.38 -10.17 63.26
C LYS A 8 -33.32 -9.95 62.07
N ASN A 9 -32.77 -9.75 60.87
CA ASN A 9 -33.42 -9.66 59.53
C ASN A 9 -33.24 -8.33 58.75
N SER A 10 -32.12 -7.61 58.92
CA SER A 10 -31.85 -6.38 58.14
C SER A 10 -31.42 -6.63 56.67
N SER A 11 -30.99 -7.84 56.28
CA SER A 11 -30.56 -8.11 54.89
C SER A 11 -31.71 -8.29 53.91
N TRP A 12 -32.88 -8.76 54.37
CA TRP A 12 -34.02 -9.02 53.47
C TRP A 12 -34.76 -7.73 53.11
N ILE A 13 -34.78 -6.74 54.00
CA ILE A 13 -35.40 -5.43 53.75
C ILE A 13 -34.58 -4.63 52.74
N PHE A 14 -33.24 -4.73 52.78
CA PHE A 14 -32.37 -4.07 51.80
C PHE A 14 -32.47 -4.71 50.41
N VAL A 15 -32.56 -6.05 50.33
CA VAL A 15 -32.81 -6.76 49.07
C VAL A 15 -34.20 -6.44 48.52
N LEU A 16 -35.22 -6.35 49.38
CA LEU A 16 -36.57 -5.96 48.95
C LEU A 16 -36.62 -4.51 48.43
N PHE A 17 -35.88 -3.57 49.05
CA PHE A 17 -35.78 -2.19 48.56
C PHE A 17 -35.03 -2.07 47.23
N ILE A 18 -34.00 -2.89 47.01
CA ILE A 18 -33.29 -2.96 45.71
C ILE A 18 -34.18 -3.61 44.65
N VAL A 19 -34.92 -4.66 44.97
CA VAL A 19 -35.83 -5.33 44.03
C VAL A 19 -37.02 -4.42 43.69
N ILE A 20 -37.59 -3.71 44.66
CA ILE A 20 -38.65 -2.72 44.43
C ILE A 20 -38.11 -1.49 43.66
N GLY A 21 -36.87 -1.09 43.93
CA GLY A 21 -36.19 -0.04 43.17
C GLY A 21 -35.94 -0.42 41.71
N VAL A 22 -35.66 -1.68 41.42
CA VAL A 22 -35.46 -2.17 40.03
C VAL A 22 -36.80 -2.43 39.32
N THR A 23 -37.89 -2.73 40.04
CA THR A 23 -39.21 -2.95 39.42
C THR A 23 -40.05 -1.69 39.23
N LEU A 24 -39.77 -0.60 39.96
CA LEU A 24 -40.51 0.67 39.86
C LEU A 24 -39.87 1.72 38.93
N PHE A 25 -38.66 1.51 38.44
CA PHE A 25 -38.13 2.25 37.29
C PHE A 25 -38.37 1.40 36.04
N PRO A 26 -39.47 1.59 35.29
CA PRO A 26 -39.54 1.05 33.95
C PRO A 26 -38.30 1.59 33.21
N CYS A 27 -37.37 0.69 32.89
CA CYS A 27 -36.37 0.94 31.88
C CYS A 27 -37.19 1.24 30.62
N ALA A 28 -37.40 2.53 30.35
CA ALA A 28 -37.94 2.95 29.08
C ALA A 28 -36.95 2.39 28.07
N ALA A 29 -37.35 1.33 27.38
CA ALA A 29 -36.64 0.86 26.22
C ALA A 29 -36.58 2.08 25.30
N VAL A 30 -35.41 2.71 25.25
CA VAL A 30 -35.10 3.68 24.22
C VAL A 30 -35.23 2.88 22.94
N LYS A 31 -36.39 2.99 22.28
CA LYS A 31 -36.54 2.51 20.93
C LYS A 31 -35.51 3.31 20.15
N GLY A 32 -34.38 2.68 19.83
CA GLY A 32 -33.45 3.23 18.87
C GLY A 32 -34.28 3.59 17.64
N GLN A 33 -34.22 4.85 17.22
CA GLN A 33 -34.81 5.26 15.95
C GLN A 33 -34.34 4.25 14.89
N GLU A 34 -35.30 3.63 14.21
CA GLU A 34 -34.98 2.81 13.04
C GLU A 34 -34.14 3.68 12.11
N ALA A 35 -32.95 3.19 11.77
CA ALA A 35 -32.05 3.92 10.90
C ALA A 35 -32.76 4.11 9.56
N LEU A 36 -33.22 5.33 9.29
CA LEU A 36 -33.67 5.74 7.96
C LEU A 36 -32.54 5.36 6.98
N SER A 37 -32.89 4.83 5.82
CA SER A 37 -31.91 4.59 4.76
C SER A 37 -32.50 5.03 3.43
N LEU A 38 -31.71 5.74 2.63
CA LEU A 38 -32.13 6.28 1.34
C LEU A 38 -31.01 6.05 0.33
N THR A 39 -31.37 5.60 -0.86
CA THR A 39 -30.40 5.33 -1.93
C THR A 39 -30.84 6.00 -3.24
N VAL A 40 -29.88 6.57 -3.97
CA VAL A 40 -30.11 7.15 -5.31
C VAL A 40 -29.20 6.49 -6.35
N SER A 41 -29.68 6.39 -7.57
CA SER A 41 -28.94 5.82 -8.69
C SER A 41 -29.32 6.49 -10.01
N PRO A 42 -28.35 6.85 -10.88
CA PRO A 42 -26.89 6.84 -10.65
C PRO A 42 -26.43 7.98 -9.72
N THR A 43 -25.20 7.83 -9.19
CA THR A 43 -24.55 8.83 -8.32
C THR A 43 -23.79 9.91 -9.09
N LEU A 44 -23.45 9.66 -10.36
CA LEU A 44 -22.77 10.58 -11.26
C LEU A 44 -23.38 10.45 -12.67
N TYR A 45 -23.74 11.58 -13.27
CA TYR A 45 -24.05 11.72 -14.67
C TYR A 45 -22.91 12.44 -15.37
N ASP A 46 -22.31 11.81 -16.37
CA ASP A 46 -21.34 12.44 -17.28
C ASP A 46 -21.98 12.54 -18.67
N MET A 47 -22.25 13.77 -19.12
CA MET A 47 -23.08 14.06 -20.28
C MET A 47 -22.40 15.08 -21.18
N THR A 48 -22.61 14.98 -22.49
CA THR A 48 -22.18 15.98 -23.47
C THR A 48 -23.39 16.55 -24.18
N ALA A 49 -23.44 17.87 -24.35
CA ALA A 49 -24.55 18.57 -24.98
C ALA A 49 -24.08 19.75 -25.84
N ASN A 50 -24.83 20.04 -26.89
CA ASN A 50 -24.65 21.26 -27.66
C ASN A 50 -25.42 22.43 -27.00
N PRO A 51 -24.97 23.68 -27.19
CA PRO A 51 -25.78 24.84 -26.81
C PRO A 51 -27.19 24.79 -27.43
N GLY A 52 -28.22 25.11 -26.65
CA GLY A 52 -29.63 25.02 -27.08
C GLY A 52 -30.26 23.61 -27.00
N GLN A 53 -29.48 22.59 -26.63
CA GLN A 53 -30.00 21.21 -26.53
C GLN A 53 -30.81 20.99 -25.26
N GLU A 54 -31.94 20.30 -25.39
CA GLU A 54 -32.73 19.78 -24.28
C GLU A 54 -32.36 18.31 -24.04
N ILE A 55 -32.10 17.96 -22.77
CA ILE A 55 -31.81 16.58 -22.36
C ILE A 55 -32.84 16.17 -21.31
N GLN A 56 -33.52 15.05 -21.55
CA GLN A 56 -34.47 14.45 -20.62
C GLN A 56 -33.89 13.15 -20.07
N THR A 57 -33.87 13.02 -18.75
CA THR A 57 -33.40 11.80 -18.07
C THR A 57 -34.05 11.69 -16.69
N MET A 58 -33.71 10.66 -15.92
CA MET A 58 -34.38 10.33 -14.67
C MET A 58 -33.41 9.79 -13.63
N VAL A 59 -33.64 10.16 -12.36
CA VAL A 59 -32.91 9.60 -11.22
C VAL A 59 -33.81 8.62 -10.48
N ARG A 60 -33.26 7.46 -10.12
CA ARG A 60 -33.98 6.43 -9.36
C ARG A 60 -33.73 6.66 -7.88
N ILE A 61 -34.81 6.74 -7.10
CA ILE A 61 -34.79 6.92 -5.65
C ILE A 61 -35.38 5.67 -5.02
N ILE A 62 -34.60 5.01 -4.18
CA ILE A 62 -34.93 3.71 -3.60
C ILE A 62 -35.18 3.91 -2.11
N ASN A 63 -36.36 3.52 -1.65
CA ASN A 63 -36.73 3.45 -0.25
C ASN A 63 -36.61 2.00 0.25
N PRO A 64 -35.50 1.61 0.90
CA PRO A 64 -35.36 0.29 1.51
C PRO A 64 -36.11 0.13 2.85
N ASN A 65 -36.73 1.20 3.38
CA ASN A 65 -37.39 1.14 4.69
C ASN A 65 -38.78 0.49 4.60
N PRO A 66 -39.26 -0.11 5.70
CA PRO A 66 -40.59 -0.73 5.77
C PRO A 66 -41.74 0.27 5.91
N TYR A 67 -41.46 1.57 5.84
CA TYR A 67 -42.44 2.67 5.92
C TYR A 67 -42.26 3.64 4.74
N GLU A 68 -43.31 4.42 4.44
CA GLU A 68 -43.24 5.44 3.39
C GLU A 68 -42.36 6.63 3.83
N ILE A 69 -41.63 7.20 2.86
CA ILE A 69 -40.77 8.36 3.09
C ILE A 69 -41.17 9.47 2.12
N THR A 70 -41.14 10.71 2.59
CA THR A 70 -41.33 11.88 1.73
C THR A 70 -39.99 12.59 1.57
N VAL A 71 -39.51 12.62 0.33
CA VAL A 71 -38.23 13.24 -0.04
C VAL A 71 -38.45 14.53 -0.81
N TYR A 72 -37.48 15.42 -0.71
CA TYR A 72 -37.43 16.69 -1.40
C TYR A 72 -36.20 16.72 -2.29
N ALA A 73 -36.37 17.26 -3.49
CA ALA A 73 -35.33 17.37 -4.50
C ALA A 73 -34.90 18.84 -4.64
N ASP A 74 -33.67 19.15 -4.26
CA ASP A 74 -33.09 20.50 -4.33
C ASP A 74 -31.85 20.47 -5.24
N VAL A 75 -31.83 21.29 -6.30
CA VAL A 75 -30.68 21.42 -7.22
C VAL A 75 -29.74 22.51 -6.72
N VAL A 76 -28.44 22.21 -6.66
CA VAL A 76 -27.40 23.14 -6.20
C VAL A 76 -26.21 23.12 -7.15
N ASN A 77 -25.44 24.21 -7.16
CA ASN A 77 -24.17 24.27 -7.87
C ASN A 77 -23.10 23.46 -7.14
N PHE A 78 -22.22 22.82 -7.91
CA PHE A 78 -21.11 22.05 -7.38
C PHE A 78 -19.78 22.71 -7.75
N ALA A 79 -18.98 23.05 -6.75
CA ALA A 79 -17.66 23.64 -6.94
C ALA A 79 -16.60 22.85 -6.17
N PRO A 80 -15.34 22.81 -6.65
CA PRO A 80 -14.26 22.17 -5.90
C PRO A 80 -14.00 22.91 -4.57
N GLN A 81 -13.68 22.17 -3.53
CA GLN A 81 -13.27 22.68 -2.22
C GLN A 81 -11.97 22.03 -1.77
N GLY A 82 -10.95 22.86 -1.54
CA GLY A 82 -9.61 22.38 -1.21
C GLY A 82 -9.03 21.52 -2.33
N GLU A 83 -8.12 20.60 -1.97
CA GLU A 83 -7.40 19.77 -2.94
C GLU A 83 -7.60 18.26 -2.73
N ALA A 84 -8.17 17.88 -1.58
CA ALA A 84 -8.50 16.49 -1.24
C ALA A 84 -9.72 15.94 -2.02
N GLY A 85 -10.27 16.70 -2.98
CA GLY A 85 -11.40 16.28 -3.81
C GLY A 85 -12.76 16.48 -3.18
N GLN A 86 -12.83 17.25 -2.09
CA GLN A 86 -14.09 17.66 -1.52
C GLN A 86 -14.78 18.65 -2.46
N GLY A 87 -16.10 18.63 -2.47
CA GLY A 87 -16.91 19.58 -3.20
C GLY A 87 -17.72 20.43 -2.24
N LYS A 88 -17.95 21.69 -2.64
CA LYS A 88 -18.85 22.62 -1.98
C LYS A 88 -20.15 22.70 -2.78
N PHE A 89 -21.26 22.52 -2.08
CA PHE A 89 -22.59 22.80 -2.61
C PHE A 89 -22.92 24.28 -2.41
N VAL A 90 -23.31 24.95 -3.48
CA VAL A 90 -23.70 26.37 -3.47
C VAL A 90 -25.18 26.45 -3.89
N PRO A 91 -26.08 26.83 -2.97
CA PRO A 91 -27.50 26.96 -3.31
C PRO A 91 -27.73 28.08 -4.32
N ILE A 92 -28.76 27.92 -5.15
CA ILE A 92 -29.19 28.96 -6.09
C ILE A 92 -29.87 30.05 -5.27
N MET A 93 -29.32 31.26 -5.26
CA MET A 93 -29.96 32.43 -4.67
C MET A 93 -30.65 33.22 -5.79
N ASN A 94 -31.98 33.31 -5.73
CA ASN A 94 -32.80 33.90 -6.78
C ASN A 94 -32.44 35.37 -7.13
N GLU A 95 -31.79 36.10 -6.22
CA GLU A 95 -31.37 37.48 -6.43
C GLU A 95 -30.01 37.61 -7.16
N GLU A 96 -29.21 36.53 -7.22
CA GLU A 96 -27.85 36.52 -7.81
C GLU A 96 -27.73 35.60 -9.05
N SER A 97 -28.83 34.96 -9.45
CA SER A 97 -28.91 34.04 -10.59
C SER A 97 -28.71 34.77 -11.92
N LYS A 98 -27.68 34.38 -12.69
CA LYS A 98 -27.35 34.98 -14.01
C LYS A 98 -27.69 34.07 -15.20
N GLY A 99 -28.31 32.91 -14.98
CA GLY A 99 -28.58 31.92 -16.03
C GLY A 99 -27.31 31.21 -16.54
N GLN A 100 -26.19 31.36 -15.85
CA GLN A 100 -24.86 30.89 -16.29
C GLN A 100 -24.46 29.56 -15.67
N THR A 101 -25.22 29.07 -14.69
CA THR A 101 -24.86 27.86 -13.95
C THR A 101 -25.80 26.70 -14.29
N ILE A 102 -25.26 25.49 -14.43
CA ILE A 102 -26.05 24.30 -14.77
C ILE A 102 -27.19 24.01 -13.78
N ALA A 103 -27.04 24.37 -12.50
CA ALA A 103 -28.11 24.18 -11.54
C ALA A 103 -29.40 24.92 -11.93
N GLU A 104 -29.29 26.03 -12.66
CA GLU A 104 -30.43 26.82 -13.18
C GLU A 104 -31.04 26.20 -14.46
N TRP A 105 -30.29 25.33 -15.13
CA TRP A 105 -30.70 24.67 -16.38
C TRP A 105 -31.50 23.39 -16.09
N ILE A 106 -31.29 22.79 -14.91
CA ILE A 106 -31.97 21.57 -14.46
C ILE A 106 -33.34 21.94 -13.90
N LYS A 107 -34.40 21.38 -14.49
CA LYS A 107 -35.76 21.46 -13.99
C LYS A 107 -36.21 20.07 -13.53
N VAL A 108 -36.54 19.98 -12.25
CA VAL A 108 -37.13 18.77 -11.65
C VAL A 108 -38.65 18.88 -11.77
N GLN A 109 -39.33 17.79 -12.12
CA GLN A 109 -40.79 17.83 -12.32
C GLN A 109 -41.59 17.95 -11.03
N SER A 110 -41.06 17.44 -9.91
CA SER A 110 -41.70 17.50 -8.59
C SER A 110 -40.67 17.74 -7.49
N ASP A 111 -40.88 18.79 -6.70
CA ASP A 111 -40.01 19.15 -5.59
C ASP A 111 -40.22 18.25 -4.36
N GLN A 112 -41.37 17.57 -4.29
CA GLN A 112 -41.74 16.65 -3.22
C GLN A 112 -42.23 15.34 -3.83
N VAL A 113 -41.74 14.22 -3.30
CA VAL A 113 -42.07 12.88 -3.78
C VAL A 113 -42.24 11.97 -2.58
N THR A 114 -43.40 11.30 -2.49
CA THR A 114 -43.65 10.26 -1.50
C THR A 114 -43.34 8.90 -2.11
N ILE A 115 -42.45 8.15 -1.46
CA ILE A 115 -42.00 6.84 -1.90
C ILE A 115 -42.50 5.83 -0.88
N LEU A 116 -43.31 4.88 -1.35
CA LEU A 116 -43.85 3.81 -0.51
C LEU A 116 -42.73 2.91 0.05
N ALA A 117 -43.05 2.16 1.10
CA ALA A 117 -42.16 1.18 1.70
C ALA A 117 -41.61 0.20 0.67
N GLU A 118 -40.30 -0.07 0.70
CA GLU A 118 -39.60 -1.03 -0.17
C GLU A 118 -39.82 -0.79 -1.68
N LYS A 119 -40.14 0.44 -2.08
CA LYS A 119 -40.36 0.82 -3.49
C LYS A 119 -39.25 1.72 -4.03
N THR A 120 -39.09 1.65 -5.35
CA THR A 120 -38.26 2.57 -6.14
C THR A 120 -39.19 3.54 -6.87
N MET A 121 -38.86 4.81 -6.84
CA MET A 121 -39.50 5.87 -7.61
C MET A 121 -38.50 6.44 -8.62
N GLU A 122 -38.97 6.77 -9.82
CA GLU A 122 -38.17 7.44 -10.83
C GLU A 122 -38.58 8.91 -10.88
N LEU A 123 -37.62 9.80 -10.66
CA LEU A 123 -37.84 11.24 -10.70
C LEU A 123 -37.27 11.78 -12.02
N PRO A 124 -38.13 12.04 -13.02
CA PRO A 124 -37.70 12.64 -14.28
C PRO A 124 -37.29 14.11 -14.07
N PHE A 125 -36.26 14.53 -14.79
CA PHE A 125 -35.82 15.91 -14.85
C PHE A 125 -35.34 16.26 -16.26
N THR A 126 -35.25 17.55 -16.53
CA THR A 126 -34.90 18.09 -17.83
C THR A 126 -33.79 19.11 -17.69
N ILE A 127 -32.74 18.99 -18.51
CA ILE A 127 -31.64 19.95 -18.58
C ILE A 127 -31.85 20.76 -19.86
N ASN A 128 -32.13 22.05 -19.70
CA ASN A 128 -32.28 22.99 -20.82
C ASN A 128 -31.00 23.79 -20.98
N VAL A 129 -30.10 23.34 -21.86
CA VAL A 129 -28.84 24.05 -22.10
C VAL A 129 -29.14 25.32 -22.91
N PRO A 130 -28.84 26.52 -22.39
CA PRO A 130 -29.15 27.75 -23.10
C PRO A 130 -28.24 27.92 -24.34
N GLU A 131 -28.70 28.65 -25.35
CA GLU A 131 -27.93 28.88 -26.58
C GLU A 131 -26.62 29.68 -26.35
N ASN A 132 -26.59 30.50 -25.30
CA ASN A 132 -25.44 31.29 -24.88
C ASN A 132 -24.60 30.60 -23.78
N ALA A 133 -24.77 29.30 -23.57
CA ALA A 133 -23.96 28.54 -22.61
C ALA A 133 -22.47 28.64 -22.98
N ALA A 134 -21.63 28.96 -21.99
CA ALA A 134 -20.19 28.97 -22.19
C ALA A 134 -19.68 27.54 -22.48
N PRO A 135 -18.79 27.34 -23.46
CA PRO A 135 -18.21 26.03 -23.72
C PRO A 135 -17.33 25.57 -22.55
N GLY A 136 -17.29 24.26 -22.32
CA GLY A 136 -16.54 23.65 -21.21
C GLY A 136 -17.41 22.80 -20.27
N GLY A 137 -16.88 22.52 -19.09
CA GLY A 137 -17.50 21.70 -18.07
C GLY A 137 -18.34 22.52 -17.08
N HIS A 138 -19.58 22.08 -16.87
CA HIS A 138 -20.50 22.65 -15.89
C HIS A 138 -20.90 21.59 -14.87
N PHE A 139 -20.95 21.96 -13.59
CA PHE A 139 -21.13 21.01 -12.49
C PHE A 139 -22.28 21.41 -11.55
N ALA A 140 -23.20 20.48 -11.33
CA ALA A 140 -24.31 20.61 -10.39
C ALA A 140 -24.44 19.35 -9.54
N ALA A 141 -25.26 19.45 -8.50
CA ALA A 141 -25.67 18.34 -7.68
C ALA A 141 -27.18 18.41 -7.45
N LEU A 142 -27.84 17.25 -7.51
CA LEU A 142 -29.23 17.09 -7.06
C LEU A 142 -29.21 16.46 -5.68
N LEU A 143 -29.60 17.24 -4.69
CA LEU A 143 -29.75 16.80 -3.31
C LEU A 143 -31.15 16.24 -3.13
N ILE A 144 -31.25 14.97 -2.73
CA ILE A 144 -32.52 14.29 -2.46
C ILE A 144 -32.52 13.91 -1.00
N GLY A 145 -33.47 14.44 -0.22
CA GLY A 145 -33.49 14.14 1.19
C GLY A 145 -34.78 14.41 1.91
N THR A 146 -34.89 13.89 3.13
CA THR A 146 -36.03 14.17 4.01
C THR A 146 -35.83 15.53 4.69
N LYS A 147 -36.88 16.34 4.76
CA LYS A 147 -36.89 17.54 5.61
C LYS A 147 -37.53 17.16 6.95
N PRO A 148 -36.96 17.58 8.09
CA PRO A 148 -37.58 17.30 9.38
C PRO A 148 -38.99 17.91 9.39
N PRO A 149 -40.01 17.21 9.93
CA PRO A 149 -41.32 17.81 10.10
C PRO A 149 -41.18 19.05 10.99
N ARG A 150 -41.85 20.13 10.59
CA ARG A 150 -41.87 21.39 11.35
C ARG A 150 -42.45 21.09 12.74
N GLU A 151 -41.74 21.48 13.80
CA GLU A 151 -42.08 21.22 15.19
C GLU A 151 -43.59 21.40 15.48
N GLU A 152 -44.29 20.31 15.80
CA GLU A 152 -45.41 20.42 16.73
C GLU A 152 -44.79 20.66 18.11
N ALA A 153 -45.06 21.85 18.67
CA ALA A 153 -44.57 22.24 19.97
C ALA A 153 -45.04 21.23 21.04
N ASP A 154 -44.13 20.37 21.51
CA ASP A 154 -43.91 19.99 22.94
C ASP A 154 -43.00 18.75 23.14
N VAL A 155 -42.14 18.38 22.17
CA VAL A 155 -41.23 17.23 22.34
C VAL A 155 -39.82 17.56 21.83
N SER A 156 -38.82 17.57 22.72
CA SER A 156 -37.40 17.57 22.35
C SER A 156 -37.06 16.26 21.65
N GLN A 157 -37.35 16.17 20.35
CA GLN A 157 -36.98 15.05 19.51
C GLN A 157 -35.81 15.47 18.60
N VAL A 158 -34.71 14.73 18.66
CA VAL A 158 -33.65 14.86 17.64
C VAL A 158 -34.15 14.15 16.39
N THR A 159 -34.51 14.92 15.37
CA THR A 159 -34.86 14.40 14.06
C THR A 159 -33.65 14.50 13.13
N THR A 160 -33.22 13.37 12.60
CA THR A 160 -32.15 13.29 11.60
C THR A 160 -32.75 13.40 10.20
N ALA A 161 -32.25 14.36 9.42
CA ALA A 161 -32.53 14.45 8.00
C ALA A 161 -31.47 13.66 7.24
N GLN A 162 -31.89 12.87 6.25
CA GLN A 162 -30.95 12.19 5.35
C GLN A 162 -30.98 12.85 3.99
N ILE A 163 -29.80 13.15 3.46
CA ILE A 163 -29.63 13.71 2.12
C ILE A 163 -28.65 12.82 1.38
N VAL A 164 -29.06 12.37 0.21
CA VAL A 164 -28.21 11.70 -0.76
C VAL A 164 -28.07 12.58 -2.00
N THR A 165 -26.96 12.44 -2.70
CA THR A 165 -26.59 13.36 -3.79
C THR A 165 -26.34 12.61 -5.08
N SER A 166 -26.84 13.15 -6.19
CA SER A 166 -26.42 12.77 -7.53
C SER A 166 -25.69 13.94 -8.19
N LEU A 167 -24.48 13.70 -8.72
CA LEU A 167 -23.64 14.71 -9.35
C LEU A 167 -23.87 14.78 -10.86
N PHE A 168 -23.84 15.98 -11.41
CA PHE A 168 -24.04 16.26 -12.84
C PHE A 168 -22.81 16.92 -13.42
N PHE A 169 -22.14 16.24 -14.35
CA PHE A 169 -20.99 16.71 -15.08
C PHE A 169 -21.44 16.88 -16.53
N LEU A 170 -21.63 18.13 -16.97
CA LEU A 170 -22.08 18.43 -18.32
C LEU A 170 -20.96 19.10 -19.10
N ARG A 171 -20.55 18.50 -20.21
CA ARG A 171 -19.64 19.07 -21.19
C ARG A 171 -20.46 19.78 -22.27
N VAL A 172 -20.41 21.11 -22.31
CA VAL A 172 -20.98 21.91 -23.39
C VAL A 172 -19.96 22.00 -24.53
N THR A 173 -20.37 21.59 -25.72
CA THR A 173 -19.50 21.58 -26.91
C THR A 173 -19.12 23.01 -27.35
N GLY A 174 -17.95 23.14 -27.98
CA GLY A 174 -17.40 24.42 -28.44
C GLY A 174 -15.88 24.44 -28.32
N GLU A 175 -15.31 25.57 -27.91
CA GLU A 175 -13.87 25.67 -27.62
C GLU A 175 -13.54 25.00 -26.29
N VAL A 176 -13.23 23.71 -26.33
CA VAL A 176 -12.82 22.93 -25.16
C VAL A 176 -11.30 22.93 -25.03
N ILE A 177 -10.83 23.34 -23.85
CA ILE A 177 -9.41 23.42 -23.49
C ILE A 177 -9.16 22.35 -22.43
N GLU A 178 -8.47 21.29 -22.82
CA GLU A 178 -7.98 20.23 -21.93
C GLU A 178 -6.49 20.48 -21.65
N GLN A 179 -6.19 21.20 -20.57
CA GLN A 179 -4.81 21.48 -20.16
C GLN A 179 -4.62 21.14 -18.69
N GLY A 180 -3.75 20.18 -18.41
CA GLY A 180 -3.43 19.72 -17.05
C GLY A 180 -1.93 19.71 -16.80
N ASP A 181 -1.50 19.79 -15.55
CA ASP A 181 -0.09 19.68 -15.21
C ASP A 181 0.11 19.11 -13.81
N ILE A 182 1.26 18.47 -13.59
CA ILE A 182 1.65 18.04 -12.23
C ILE A 182 2.31 19.24 -11.56
N ARG A 183 1.55 19.92 -10.70
CA ARG A 183 2.04 21.10 -9.96
C ARG A 183 3.15 20.74 -8.98
N SER A 184 3.02 19.60 -8.31
CA SER A 184 4.06 19.07 -7.43
C SER A 184 3.94 17.58 -7.27
N PHE A 185 5.08 16.91 -7.18
CA PHE A 185 5.18 15.51 -6.81
C PHE A 185 6.31 15.37 -5.79
N THR A 186 5.96 15.02 -4.56
CA THR A 186 6.89 15.02 -3.42
C THR A 186 6.67 13.81 -2.54
N THR A 187 7.71 13.41 -1.81
CA THR A 187 7.62 12.38 -0.76
C THR A 187 7.57 13.08 0.59
N THR A 188 6.69 12.65 1.49
CA THR A 188 6.52 13.27 2.83
C THR A 188 7.83 13.24 3.63
N GLU A 189 8.58 12.13 3.53
CA GLU A 189 9.89 11.97 4.13
C GLU A 189 10.95 11.67 3.07
N THR A 190 12.08 12.39 3.10
CA THR A 190 13.19 12.15 2.16
C THR A 190 14.12 11.02 2.61
N PHE A 191 14.15 10.70 3.91
CA PHE A 191 15.03 9.70 4.50
C PHE A 191 14.22 8.71 5.33
N LEU A 192 14.09 7.49 4.83
CA LEU A 192 13.27 6.44 5.39
C LEU A 192 14.14 5.34 6.00
N GLU A 193 13.75 4.83 7.18
CA GLU A 193 14.45 3.67 7.79
C GLU A 193 14.11 2.35 7.10
N LYS A 194 12.91 2.28 6.51
CA LYS A 194 12.32 1.12 5.83
C LYS A 194 11.82 1.55 4.44
N PRO A 195 11.63 0.62 3.49
CA PRO A 195 11.05 0.91 2.19
C PRO A 195 9.54 1.16 2.30
N GLU A 196 9.16 2.19 3.05
CA GLU A 196 7.77 2.60 3.25
C GLU A 196 7.72 4.11 2.98
N ALA A 197 7.22 4.51 1.81
CA ALA A 197 7.25 5.88 1.33
C ALA A 197 5.84 6.40 1.03
N THR A 198 5.48 7.53 1.62
CA THR A 198 4.26 8.26 1.30
C THR A 198 4.54 9.34 0.26
N PHE A 199 3.79 9.31 -0.85
CA PHE A 199 3.89 10.22 -1.97
C PHE A 199 2.65 11.12 -2.04
N GLU A 200 2.89 12.41 -2.22
CA GLU A 200 1.88 13.41 -2.47
C GLU A 200 2.02 13.93 -3.90
N LEU A 201 0.99 13.68 -4.72
CA LEU A 201 0.91 14.15 -6.09
C LEU A 201 -0.21 15.18 -6.22
N ARG A 202 0.13 16.39 -6.66
CA ARG A 202 -0.83 17.48 -6.88
C ARG A 202 -0.95 17.75 -8.38
N PHE A 203 -2.12 17.43 -8.94
CA PHE A 203 -2.44 17.62 -10.34
C PHE A 203 -3.37 18.82 -10.50
N GLU A 204 -2.98 19.77 -11.34
CA GLU A 204 -3.70 21.01 -11.60
C GLU A 204 -4.41 20.94 -12.95
N ASN A 205 -5.69 21.32 -12.98
CA ASN A 205 -6.43 21.50 -14.22
C ASN A 205 -6.54 22.99 -14.57
N LYS A 206 -5.86 23.40 -15.63
CA LYS A 206 -5.87 24.77 -16.19
C LYS A 206 -6.87 24.94 -17.34
N GLY A 207 -7.52 23.85 -17.74
CA GLY A 207 -8.54 23.82 -18.77
C GLY A 207 -9.90 24.33 -18.32
N ASN A 208 -10.87 24.25 -19.23
CA ASN A 208 -12.27 24.62 -18.98
C ASN A 208 -13.21 23.41 -18.83
N VAL A 209 -12.72 22.17 -18.98
CA VAL A 209 -13.46 20.93 -18.77
C VAL A 209 -12.80 20.08 -17.69
N HIS A 210 -13.56 19.23 -17.01
CA HIS A 210 -12.97 18.30 -16.04
C HIS A 210 -12.06 17.30 -16.76
N ILE A 211 -10.98 16.91 -16.10
CA ILE A 211 -10.02 15.95 -16.64
C ILE A 211 -9.85 14.79 -15.67
N LEU A 212 -9.71 13.59 -16.22
CA LEU A 212 -9.42 12.38 -15.46
C LEU A 212 -7.96 11.97 -15.76
N PRO A 213 -6.99 12.35 -14.90
CA PRO A 213 -5.61 11.95 -15.11
C PRO A 213 -5.45 10.45 -14.82
N GLN A 214 -5.02 9.68 -15.81
CA GLN A 214 -4.80 8.24 -15.72
C GLN A 214 -3.34 7.91 -15.99
N GLY A 215 -2.73 7.06 -15.18
CA GLY A 215 -1.33 6.72 -15.39
C GLY A 215 -0.75 5.89 -14.27
N GLU A 216 0.54 6.09 -14.00
CA GLU A 216 1.28 5.28 -13.05
C GLU A 216 2.44 6.05 -12.41
N ILE A 217 2.81 5.66 -11.19
CA ILE A 217 4.07 6.05 -10.55
C ILE A 217 4.99 4.83 -10.56
N LYS A 218 6.13 4.93 -11.23
CA LYS A 218 7.18 3.90 -11.20
C LYS A 218 8.21 4.24 -10.14
N ILE A 219 8.52 3.27 -9.30
CA ILE A 219 9.53 3.39 -8.24
C ILE A 219 10.75 2.59 -8.69
N LEU A 220 11.84 3.28 -8.94
CA LEU A 220 13.11 2.72 -9.38
C LEU A 220 14.13 2.83 -8.25
N ASN A 221 14.96 1.81 -8.09
CA ASN A 221 16.14 1.90 -7.24
C ASN A 221 17.31 2.57 -7.97
N MET A 222 18.44 2.79 -7.27
CA MET A 222 19.63 3.40 -7.86
C MET A 222 20.31 2.59 -8.99
N TRP A 223 19.88 1.35 -9.22
CA TRP A 223 20.33 0.49 -10.32
C TRP A 223 19.33 0.44 -11.48
N GLY A 224 18.29 1.29 -11.45
CA GLY A 224 17.25 1.35 -12.48
C GLY A 224 16.29 0.14 -12.49
N GLN A 225 16.31 -0.70 -11.45
CA GLN A 225 15.36 -1.81 -11.32
C GLN A 225 14.06 -1.30 -10.71
N GLU A 226 12.94 -1.82 -11.22
CA GLU A 226 11.61 -1.52 -10.70
C GLU A 226 11.39 -2.19 -9.34
N ARG A 227 10.90 -1.40 -8.38
CA ARG A 227 10.61 -1.81 -7.00
C ARG A 227 9.15 -1.59 -6.61
N GLY A 228 8.40 -0.91 -7.47
CA GLY A 228 6.98 -0.66 -7.26
C GLY A 228 6.38 0.07 -8.44
N MET A 229 5.09 -0.18 -8.67
CA MET A 229 4.27 0.51 -9.64
C MET A 229 2.93 0.84 -8.97
N ILE A 230 2.57 2.12 -8.95
CA ILE A 230 1.31 2.59 -8.37
C ILE A 230 0.41 3.02 -9.53
N PRO A 231 -0.67 2.27 -9.86
CA PRO A 231 -1.61 2.71 -10.87
C PRO A 231 -2.47 3.87 -10.34
N ILE A 232 -2.71 4.87 -11.17
CA ILE A 232 -3.55 6.04 -10.88
C ILE A 232 -4.73 6.03 -11.84
N ASN A 233 -5.95 6.00 -11.29
CA ASN A 233 -7.21 6.07 -12.04
C ASN A 233 -7.40 5.00 -13.14
N GLN A 234 -6.76 3.82 -13.00
CA GLN A 234 -6.93 2.70 -13.93
C GLN A 234 -8.07 1.76 -13.49
N SER A 235 -7.99 1.25 -12.27
CA SER A 235 -8.97 0.29 -11.70
C SER A 235 -9.81 0.90 -10.57
N THR A 236 -9.32 2.00 -10.02
CA THR A 236 -9.85 2.73 -8.88
C THR A 236 -10.20 4.15 -9.33
N MET A 237 -11.45 4.57 -9.16
CA MET A 237 -11.88 5.91 -9.58
C MET A 237 -11.51 6.95 -8.52
N PHE A 238 -10.24 7.39 -8.46
CA PHE A 238 -9.76 8.43 -7.51
C PHE A 238 -10.18 9.86 -7.86
N GLY A 239 -10.99 10.00 -8.92
CA GLY A 239 -11.84 11.16 -9.13
C GLY A 239 -11.30 12.17 -10.14
N ASN A 240 -12.26 12.86 -10.75
CA ASN A 240 -12.06 13.92 -11.72
C ASN A 240 -11.41 15.16 -11.09
N VAL A 241 -10.59 15.86 -11.87
CA VAL A 241 -10.03 17.17 -11.50
C VAL A 241 -10.83 18.24 -12.22
N LEU A 242 -11.56 19.05 -11.45
CA LEU A 242 -12.44 20.08 -11.98
C LEU A 242 -11.64 21.26 -12.59
N PRO A 243 -12.20 22.01 -13.55
CA PRO A 243 -11.58 23.20 -14.12
C PRO A 243 -11.10 24.20 -13.05
N GLY A 244 -9.90 24.75 -13.22
CA GLY A 244 -9.34 25.75 -12.31
C GLY A 244 -9.05 25.23 -10.89
N SER A 245 -8.97 23.91 -10.70
CA SER A 245 -8.73 23.30 -9.40
C SER A 245 -7.53 22.37 -9.41
N ILE A 246 -7.08 22.03 -8.20
CA ILE A 246 -5.96 21.12 -7.97
C ILE A 246 -6.48 19.94 -7.18
N ARG A 247 -6.08 18.75 -7.59
CA ARG A 247 -6.37 17.52 -6.90
C ARG A 247 -5.08 16.94 -6.33
N GLN A 248 -5.06 16.76 -5.02
CA GLN A 248 -4.01 16.05 -4.31
C GLN A 248 -4.38 14.57 -4.16
N TYR A 249 -3.46 13.71 -4.55
CA TYR A 249 -3.50 12.27 -4.35
C TYR A 249 -2.40 11.87 -3.36
N SER A 250 -2.72 10.98 -2.44
CA SER A 250 -1.79 10.48 -1.43
C SER A 250 -1.69 8.96 -1.58
N PHE A 251 -0.46 8.46 -1.69
CA PHE A 251 -0.16 7.05 -1.91
C PHE A 251 0.93 6.61 -0.94
N THR A 252 0.75 5.49 -0.25
CA THR A 252 1.78 4.89 0.59
C THR A 252 2.24 3.59 -0.05
N TRP A 253 3.52 3.54 -0.44
CA TRP A 253 4.16 2.34 -0.97
C TRP A 253 4.95 1.64 0.12
N THR A 254 4.74 0.33 0.26
CA THR A 254 5.47 -0.53 1.19
C THR A 254 6.16 -1.64 0.41
N GLY A 255 7.47 -1.55 0.26
CA GLY A 255 8.31 -2.56 -0.36
C GLY A 255 8.78 -3.63 0.62
N LYS A 256 9.18 -4.79 0.09
CA LYS A 256 9.88 -5.81 0.89
C LYS A 256 11.27 -5.35 1.30
N TRP A 257 11.58 -5.43 2.61
CA TRP A 257 12.91 -5.12 3.14
C TRP A 257 13.99 -6.05 2.57
N SER A 258 15.10 -5.50 2.07
CA SER A 258 16.38 -6.21 2.11
C SER A 258 17.58 -5.27 2.09
N LEU A 259 18.71 -5.79 2.56
CA LEU A 259 19.98 -5.05 2.64
C LEU A 259 20.45 -4.49 1.30
N ALA A 260 20.11 -5.15 0.20
CA ALA A 260 20.53 -4.73 -1.13
C ALA A 260 19.68 -3.59 -1.71
N ASP A 261 18.61 -3.21 -1.01
CA ASP A 261 17.69 -2.12 -1.37
C ASP A 261 17.94 -0.86 -0.52
N ILE A 262 19.11 -0.78 0.13
CA ILE A 262 19.55 0.44 0.80
C ILE A 262 20.13 1.39 -0.25
N GLY A 263 19.57 2.59 -0.38
CA GLY A 263 20.06 3.56 -1.33
C GLY A 263 19.07 4.64 -1.71
N ARG A 264 19.37 5.33 -2.81
CA ARG A 264 18.51 6.32 -3.43
C ARG A 264 17.47 5.63 -4.30
N TYR A 265 16.24 6.09 -4.18
CA TYR A 265 15.11 5.72 -5.00
C TYR A 265 14.63 6.93 -5.78
N GLN A 266 14.12 6.65 -6.97
CA GLN A 266 13.50 7.63 -7.86
C GLN A 266 12.07 7.17 -8.13
N ALA A 267 11.11 8.02 -7.81
CA ALA A 267 9.72 7.82 -8.20
C ALA A 267 9.43 8.73 -9.40
N ILE A 268 8.87 8.17 -10.47
CA ILE A 268 8.51 8.86 -11.71
C ILE A 268 7.02 8.71 -11.91
N ALA A 269 6.27 9.81 -11.74
CA ALA A 269 4.85 9.88 -12.02
C ALA A 269 4.63 10.25 -13.48
N THR A 270 3.89 9.43 -14.22
CA THR A 270 3.48 9.72 -15.61
C THR A 270 1.97 9.62 -15.70
N LEU A 271 1.31 10.74 -15.98
CA LEU A 271 -0.14 10.86 -16.06
C LEU A 271 -0.55 11.27 -17.47
N ALA A 272 -1.39 10.48 -18.09
CA ALA A 272 -2.08 10.79 -19.32
C ALA A 272 -3.45 11.44 -19.03
N TYR A 273 -3.85 12.43 -19.80
CA TYR A 273 -5.15 13.08 -19.65
C TYR A 273 -5.65 13.62 -21.00
N GLY A 274 -6.92 14.01 -21.05
CA GLY A 274 -7.59 14.53 -22.25
C GLY A 274 -8.39 13.45 -23.00
N GLN A 275 -9.59 13.82 -23.45
CA GLN A 275 -10.50 12.96 -24.23
C GLN A 275 -10.34 13.17 -25.74
N GLU A 276 -10.13 14.42 -26.17
CA GLU A 276 -9.99 14.75 -27.59
C GLU A 276 -8.54 14.63 -28.08
N GLY A 277 -7.58 14.80 -27.17
CA GLY A 277 -6.16 14.60 -27.44
C GLY A 277 -5.44 14.13 -26.19
N ARG A 278 -4.85 12.93 -26.25
CA ARG A 278 -4.11 12.36 -25.11
C ARG A 278 -2.81 13.14 -24.90
N GLN A 279 -2.77 13.90 -23.82
CA GLN A 279 -1.61 14.64 -23.34
C GLN A 279 -0.97 13.90 -22.17
N PHE A 280 0.31 14.18 -21.89
CA PHE A 280 1.07 13.54 -20.83
C PHE A 280 1.74 14.59 -19.94
N ALA A 281 1.64 14.41 -18.63
CA ALA A 281 2.43 15.13 -17.64
C ALA A 281 3.33 14.15 -16.89
N THR A 282 4.60 14.50 -16.75
CA THR A 282 5.59 13.69 -16.05
C THR A 282 6.27 14.51 -14.98
N SER A 283 6.43 13.94 -13.79
CA SER A 283 7.14 14.56 -12.68
C SER A 283 7.92 13.49 -11.92
N GLU A 284 9.05 13.87 -11.32
CA GLU A 284 9.90 12.94 -10.59
C GLU A 284 10.25 13.47 -9.20
N THR A 285 10.37 12.55 -8.25
CA THR A 285 10.88 12.82 -6.90
C THR A 285 11.89 11.77 -6.51
N ASN A 286 12.79 12.12 -5.59
CA ASN A 286 13.84 11.24 -5.12
C ASN A 286 13.78 11.15 -3.59
N PHE A 287 14.00 9.95 -3.08
CA PHE A 287 14.04 9.69 -1.65
C PHE A 287 15.11 8.63 -1.34
N TRP A 288 15.48 8.50 -0.08
CA TRP A 288 16.51 7.58 0.38
C TRP A 288 15.93 6.60 1.38
N VAL A 289 16.23 5.31 1.20
CA VAL A 289 15.91 4.26 2.16
C VAL A 289 17.22 3.82 2.80
N ILE A 290 17.49 4.27 4.03
CA ILE A 290 18.72 3.96 4.77
C ILE A 290 18.38 3.69 6.25
N PRO A 291 18.66 2.48 6.76
CA PRO A 291 18.47 2.13 8.17
C PRO A 291 19.64 2.69 8.98
N TRP A 292 19.73 4.01 9.13
CA TRP A 292 20.87 4.72 9.70
C TRP A 292 21.25 4.24 11.12
N LYS A 293 20.28 3.77 11.92
CA LYS A 293 20.55 3.13 13.23
C LYS A 293 21.33 1.82 13.10
N ALA A 294 20.93 0.95 12.16
CA ALA A 294 21.61 -0.30 11.90
C ALA A 294 22.99 -0.05 11.28
N VAL A 295 23.08 0.87 10.32
CA VAL A 295 24.35 1.30 9.71
C VAL A 295 25.29 1.87 10.77
N GLY A 296 24.80 2.75 11.65
CA GLY A 296 25.56 3.32 12.76
C GLY A 296 26.06 2.26 13.74
N GLY A 297 25.22 1.28 14.09
CA GLY A 297 25.60 0.14 14.95
C GLY A 297 26.69 -0.72 14.33
N VAL A 298 26.58 -1.06 13.04
CA VAL A 298 27.59 -1.82 12.29
C VAL A 298 28.89 -1.03 12.18
N LEU A 299 28.83 0.28 11.89
CA LEU A 299 30.00 1.13 11.77
C LEU A 299 30.73 1.24 13.13
N LEU A 300 30.00 1.40 14.23
CA LEU A 300 30.54 1.39 15.59
C LEU A 300 31.22 0.05 15.91
N LEU A 301 30.62 -1.08 15.51
CA LEU A 301 31.21 -2.41 15.68
C LEU A 301 32.51 -2.53 14.87
N ILE A 302 32.51 -2.12 13.60
CA ILE A 302 33.69 -2.13 12.72
C ILE A 302 34.81 -1.27 13.32
N VAL A 303 34.51 -0.03 13.75
CA VAL A 303 35.48 0.86 14.39
C VAL A 303 36.03 0.24 15.68
N SER A 304 35.15 -0.31 16.53
CA SER A 304 35.57 -0.99 17.77
C SER A 304 36.44 -2.20 17.48
N PHE A 305 36.14 -2.97 16.42
CA PHE A 305 36.93 -4.11 15.99
C PHE A 305 38.33 -3.67 15.52
N PHE A 306 38.44 -2.61 14.72
CA PHE A 306 39.75 -2.06 14.31
C PHE A 306 40.54 -1.49 15.49
N LEU A 307 39.88 -0.82 16.44
CA LEU A 307 40.51 -0.36 17.69
C LEU A 307 41.00 -1.53 18.54
N LEU A 308 40.23 -2.62 18.63
CA LEU A 308 40.61 -3.83 19.34
C LEU A 308 41.80 -4.52 18.66
N ILE A 309 41.79 -4.65 17.33
CA ILE A 309 42.92 -5.21 16.56
C ILE A 309 44.17 -4.38 16.79
N THR A 310 44.10 -3.06 16.64
CA THR A 310 45.27 -2.20 16.83
C THR A 310 45.78 -2.25 18.27
N TRP A 311 44.89 -2.34 19.27
CA TRP A 311 45.26 -2.58 20.66
C TRP A 311 45.94 -3.94 20.85
N ALA A 312 45.38 -5.01 20.28
CA ALA A 312 45.91 -6.38 20.38
C ALA A 312 47.28 -6.52 19.70
N ILE A 313 47.48 -5.91 18.54
CA ILE A 313 48.78 -5.85 17.85
C ILE A 313 49.80 -5.12 18.72
N LYS A 314 49.45 -3.95 19.27
CA LYS A 314 50.35 -3.20 20.18
C LYS A 314 50.70 -4.02 21.43
N ALA A 315 49.72 -4.72 22.01
CA ALA A 315 49.93 -5.60 23.16
C ALA A 315 50.82 -6.81 22.82
N TYR A 316 50.62 -7.42 21.66
CA TYR A 316 51.44 -8.53 21.17
C TYR A 316 52.90 -8.11 20.93
N ILE A 317 53.13 -7.00 20.22
CA ILE A 317 54.49 -6.46 19.99
C ILE A 317 55.17 -6.16 21.33
N ARG A 318 54.46 -5.54 22.28
CA ARG A 318 55.01 -5.27 23.62
C ARG A 318 55.40 -6.56 24.34
N LYS A 319 54.56 -7.59 24.31
CA LYS A 319 54.87 -8.91 24.91
C LYS A 319 56.06 -9.59 24.23
N MET A 320 56.15 -9.48 22.91
CA MET A 320 57.23 -10.10 22.14
C MET A 320 58.57 -9.39 22.35
N LEU A 321 58.57 -8.05 22.46
CA LEU A 321 59.77 -7.27 22.82
C LEU A 321 60.30 -7.62 24.22
N VAL A 322 59.40 -7.82 25.18
CA VAL A 322 59.76 -8.28 26.54
C VAL A 322 60.37 -9.69 26.50
N LEU A 323 59.79 -10.62 25.74
CA LEU A 323 60.33 -11.97 25.57
C LEU A 323 61.68 -11.99 24.82
N ALA A 324 61.90 -11.03 23.93
CA ALA A 324 63.17 -10.83 23.22
C ALA A 324 64.23 -10.07 24.05
N GLY A 325 63.93 -9.71 25.30
CA GLY A 325 64.89 -9.05 26.22
C GLY A 325 65.07 -7.54 26.00
N LEU A 326 64.23 -6.90 25.17
CA LEU A 326 64.27 -5.45 24.92
C LEU A 326 63.23 -4.76 25.82
N SER A 327 63.69 -4.10 26.89
CA SER A 327 62.81 -3.31 27.77
C SER A 327 62.31 -2.04 27.05
N PRO A 328 61.00 -1.68 27.12
CA PRO A 328 60.46 -0.51 26.42
C PRO A 328 60.95 0.85 26.93
N ASN A 329 61.68 0.89 28.05
CA ASN A 329 62.14 2.09 28.75
C ASN A 329 63.67 2.22 28.77
N MET A 330 64.35 2.04 27.63
CA MET A 330 65.73 2.53 27.51
C MET A 330 65.70 4.03 27.17
N PRO A 331 66.35 4.92 27.95
CA PRO A 331 66.51 6.30 27.56
C PRO A 331 67.20 6.36 26.20
N THR A 332 66.64 7.15 25.29
CA THR A 332 67.20 7.39 23.96
C THR A 332 68.49 8.19 24.13
N THR A 333 69.63 7.50 24.10
CA THR A 333 70.92 8.17 23.94
C THR A 333 71.02 8.65 22.50
N THR A 334 70.94 9.98 22.35
CA THR A 334 71.41 10.89 21.28
C THR A 334 71.55 10.38 19.82
N PRO A 335 71.08 11.15 18.81
CA PRO A 335 70.95 10.66 17.44
C PRO A 335 72.31 10.66 16.72
N THR A 336 72.87 9.48 16.47
CA THR A 336 73.89 9.31 15.43
C THR A 336 73.26 8.76 14.16
N ALA A 337 73.35 9.59 13.11
CA ALA A 337 73.27 9.28 11.70
C ALA A 337 72.04 8.49 11.22
N VAL A 338 71.16 9.19 10.50
CA VAL A 338 70.05 8.66 9.71
C VAL A 338 70.56 7.54 8.77
N LYS A 339 70.46 6.28 9.22
CA LYS A 339 70.38 5.14 8.31
C LYS A 339 68.98 5.17 7.72
N ARG A 340 68.93 5.38 6.39
CA ARG A 340 67.73 5.36 5.54
C ARG A 340 66.62 4.53 6.15
N SER A 341 65.48 5.17 6.45
CA SER A 341 64.22 4.48 6.67
C SER A 341 63.99 3.57 5.47
N LYS A 342 64.32 2.28 5.61
CA LYS A 342 63.93 1.27 4.64
C LYS A 342 62.42 1.20 4.82
N LYS A 343 61.68 1.75 3.84
CA LYS A 343 60.22 1.64 3.80
C LYS A 343 59.88 0.20 4.18
N VAL A 344 59.17 0.01 5.29
CA VAL A 344 58.69 -1.30 5.69
C VAL A 344 57.82 -1.78 4.54
N SER A 345 58.37 -2.66 3.71
CA SER A 345 57.64 -3.28 2.62
C SER A 345 56.49 -4.02 3.27
N MET A 346 55.25 -3.68 2.91
CA MET A 346 54.06 -4.40 3.40
C MET A 346 54.09 -5.90 3.01
N VAL A 347 55.03 -6.29 2.13
CA VAL A 347 55.20 -7.64 1.59
C VAL A 347 56.29 -8.45 2.33
N ALA A 348 57.20 -7.80 3.07
CA ALA A 348 58.31 -8.46 3.75
C ALA A 348 57.93 -9.62 4.71
N PRO A 349 56.89 -9.50 5.57
CA PRO A 349 56.49 -10.62 6.44
C PRO A 349 55.83 -11.78 5.67
N ILE A 350 55.32 -11.53 4.45
CA ILE A 350 54.73 -12.57 3.58
C ILE A 350 55.86 -13.36 2.90
N GLU A 351 56.90 -12.67 2.42
CA GLU A 351 58.09 -13.29 1.84
C GLU A 351 58.83 -14.16 2.87
N GLU A 352 59.06 -13.66 4.09
CA GLU A 352 59.69 -14.43 5.16
C GLU A 352 58.84 -15.64 5.59
N GLY A 353 57.50 -15.51 5.64
CA GLY A 353 56.60 -16.62 5.94
C GLY A 353 56.61 -17.72 4.87
N ILE A 354 56.62 -17.36 3.58
CA ILE A 354 56.70 -18.33 2.47
C ILE A 354 58.06 -19.05 2.48
N LEU A 355 59.14 -18.34 2.81
CA LEU A 355 60.47 -18.92 2.97
C LEU A 355 60.55 -19.89 4.17
N ASP A 356 59.99 -19.52 5.33
CA ASP A 356 59.95 -20.35 6.55
C ASP A 356 59.15 -21.65 6.33
N LEU A 357 57.99 -21.55 5.66
CA LEU A 357 57.17 -22.72 5.28
C LEU A 357 57.89 -23.65 4.29
N ARG A 358 58.56 -23.08 3.29
CA ARG A 358 59.31 -23.85 2.29
C ARG A 358 60.49 -24.58 2.91
N THR A 359 61.16 -23.96 3.89
CA THR A 359 62.25 -24.62 4.64
C THR A 359 61.70 -25.68 5.59
N SER A 360 60.59 -25.44 6.29
CA SER A 360 60.01 -26.42 7.21
C SER A 360 59.45 -27.66 6.50
N LEU A 361 58.94 -27.49 5.26
CA LEU A 361 58.46 -28.59 4.41
C LEU A 361 59.59 -29.36 3.71
N ARG A 362 60.81 -28.79 3.62
CA ARG A 362 61.97 -29.43 2.99
C ARG A 362 62.73 -30.34 3.96
N ASP A 363 62.70 -30.01 5.25
CA ASP A 363 63.44 -30.73 6.30
C ASP A 363 62.62 -31.85 6.96
N SER A 364 61.31 -31.96 6.68
CA SER A 364 60.42 -32.99 7.22
C SER A 364 60.47 -34.29 6.40
N ARG A 365 60.67 -35.44 7.06
CA ARG A 365 60.94 -36.75 6.42
C ARG A 365 59.71 -37.65 6.29
N GLY A 366 58.52 -37.19 6.67
CA GLY A 366 57.28 -37.98 6.59
C GLY A 366 56.00 -37.14 6.59
N TRP A 367 54.89 -37.74 6.14
CA TRP A 367 53.61 -37.02 5.95
C TRP A 367 53.02 -36.45 7.26
N TYR A 368 53.21 -37.14 8.39
CA TYR A 368 52.81 -36.65 9.72
C TYR A 368 53.59 -35.39 10.15
N GLU A 369 54.88 -35.32 9.81
CA GLU A 369 55.74 -34.16 10.11
C GLU A 369 55.42 -32.97 9.19
N ASN A 370 55.01 -33.23 7.94
CA ASN A 370 54.50 -32.19 7.04
C ASN A 370 53.21 -31.56 7.59
N VAL A 371 52.30 -32.39 8.11
CA VAL A 371 51.04 -31.93 8.71
C VAL A 371 51.30 -31.13 9.98
N SER A 372 52.17 -31.60 10.89
CA SER A 372 52.50 -30.87 12.12
C SER A 372 53.28 -29.57 11.85
N ALA A 373 54.17 -29.55 10.85
CA ALA A 373 54.86 -28.34 10.38
C ALA A 373 53.87 -27.33 9.79
N THR A 374 52.90 -27.79 9.01
CA THR A 374 51.84 -26.92 8.43
C THR A 374 50.91 -26.37 9.51
N ILE A 375 50.53 -27.18 10.50
CA ILE A 375 49.70 -26.75 11.64
C ILE A 375 50.48 -25.76 12.52
N SER A 376 51.74 -26.04 12.85
CA SER A 376 52.57 -25.13 13.65
C SER A 376 52.85 -23.82 12.92
N PHE A 377 53.00 -23.84 11.59
CA PHE A 377 53.04 -22.65 10.76
C PHE A 377 51.71 -21.86 10.80
N ALA A 378 50.58 -22.52 10.61
CA ALA A 378 49.26 -21.89 10.69
C ALA A 378 49.00 -21.27 12.08
N VAL A 379 49.45 -21.91 13.16
CA VAL A 379 49.38 -21.40 14.53
C VAL A 379 50.32 -20.20 14.73
N ARG A 380 51.55 -20.26 14.17
CA ARG A 380 52.55 -19.18 14.22
C ARG A 380 52.05 -17.92 13.49
N TYR A 381 51.40 -18.09 12.34
CA TYR A 381 50.89 -17.01 11.49
C TYR A 381 49.36 -16.81 11.59
N ARG A 382 48.72 -17.27 12.66
CA ARG A 382 47.24 -17.24 12.83
C ARG A 382 46.59 -15.87 12.60
N ILE A 383 47.31 -14.78 12.90
CA ILE A 383 46.83 -13.40 12.71
C ILE A 383 46.79 -13.05 11.22
N PHE A 384 47.79 -13.45 10.44
CA PHE A 384 47.82 -13.25 8.99
C PHE A 384 46.67 -14.01 8.30
N PHE A 385 46.47 -15.28 8.64
CA PHE A 385 45.37 -16.07 8.09
C PHE A 385 43.99 -15.53 8.53
N MET A 386 43.82 -15.06 9.76
CA MET A 386 42.58 -14.39 10.18
C MET A 386 42.27 -13.15 9.33
N VAL A 387 43.27 -12.33 9.00
CA VAL A 387 43.08 -11.16 8.13
C VAL A 387 42.72 -11.58 6.71
N VAL A 388 43.38 -12.59 6.15
CA VAL A 388 43.07 -13.12 4.80
C VAL A 388 41.63 -13.68 4.75
N VAL A 389 41.21 -14.46 5.76
CA VAL A 389 39.85 -14.98 5.86
C VAL A 389 38.84 -13.83 5.97
N ALA A 390 39.13 -12.79 6.77
CA ALA A 390 38.26 -11.62 6.87
C ALA A 390 38.10 -10.89 5.52
N ILE A 391 39.18 -10.77 4.74
CA ILE A 391 39.13 -10.18 3.38
C ILE A 391 38.29 -11.05 2.44
N ILE A 392 38.47 -12.37 2.45
CA ILE A 392 37.69 -13.29 1.62
C ILE A 392 36.19 -13.20 1.97
N LEU A 393 35.85 -13.19 3.27
CA LEU A 393 34.48 -13.03 3.74
C LEU A 393 33.90 -11.67 3.32
N PHE A 394 34.70 -10.60 3.37
CA PHE A 394 34.28 -9.28 2.89
C PHE A 394 34.00 -9.26 1.39
N ILE A 395 34.87 -9.86 0.57
CA ILE A 395 34.66 -9.98 -0.88
C ILE A 395 33.41 -10.84 -1.18
N ALA A 396 33.25 -11.97 -0.49
CA ALA A 396 32.07 -12.82 -0.65
C ALA A 396 30.77 -12.08 -0.27
N ALA A 397 30.78 -11.32 0.82
CA ALA A 397 29.66 -10.48 1.23
C ALA A 397 29.37 -9.36 0.21
N LEU A 398 30.41 -8.74 -0.38
CA LEU A 398 30.26 -7.74 -1.42
C LEU A 398 29.64 -8.33 -2.69
N ILE A 399 30.12 -9.50 -3.13
CA ILE A 399 29.56 -10.22 -4.29
C ILE A 399 28.09 -10.56 -4.03
N TRP A 400 27.78 -11.11 -2.84
CA TRP A 400 26.42 -11.42 -2.45
C TRP A 400 25.50 -10.18 -2.45
N TYR A 401 25.98 -9.06 -1.92
CA TYR A 401 25.25 -7.79 -1.93
C TYR A 401 24.95 -7.31 -3.35
N VAL A 402 25.94 -7.31 -4.25
CA VAL A 402 25.76 -6.87 -5.65
C VAL A 402 24.76 -7.77 -6.38
N LEU A 403 24.87 -9.09 -6.22
CA LEU A 403 23.91 -10.03 -6.82
C LEU A 403 22.49 -9.81 -6.28
N SER A 404 22.35 -9.53 -4.98
CA SER A 404 21.04 -9.27 -4.36
C SER A 404 20.41 -7.93 -4.79
N ALA A 405 21.23 -6.94 -5.16
CA ALA A 405 20.77 -5.62 -5.61
C ALA A 405 20.22 -5.67 -7.04
N LEU A 406 20.81 -6.52 -7.89
CA LEU A 406 20.48 -6.69 -9.31
C LEU A 406 19.24 -7.55 -9.58
N VAL A 407 18.54 -8.01 -8.54
CA VAL A 407 17.28 -8.76 -8.70
C VAL A 407 16.24 -7.87 -9.37
N SER A 408 15.55 -8.38 -10.39
CA SER A 408 14.71 -7.63 -11.34
C SER A 408 13.38 -7.11 -10.79
N GLY A 409 12.92 -7.62 -9.63
CA GLY A 409 11.68 -7.17 -9.01
C GLY A 409 11.51 -7.71 -7.59
N ARG A 410 10.71 -7.03 -6.79
CA ARG A 410 10.32 -7.47 -5.43
C ARG A 410 8.86 -7.19 -5.20
N GLN A 411 8.25 -7.97 -4.32
CA GLN A 411 6.88 -7.73 -3.87
C GLN A 411 6.78 -6.41 -3.11
N TYR A 412 5.63 -5.76 -3.28
CA TYR A 412 5.27 -4.51 -2.63
C TYR A 412 3.75 -4.44 -2.43
N GLU A 413 3.34 -3.52 -1.59
CA GLU A 413 1.95 -3.13 -1.36
C GLU A 413 1.81 -1.63 -1.57
N VAL A 414 0.64 -1.19 -2.01
CA VAL A 414 0.31 0.21 -2.19
C VAL A 414 -1.01 0.48 -1.50
N VAL A 415 -1.01 1.41 -0.55
CA VAL A 415 -2.22 1.95 0.06
C VAL A 415 -2.52 3.27 -0.61
N ILE A 416 -3.72 3.40 -1.16
CA ILE A 416 -4.17 4.63 -1.81
C ILE A 416 -5.24 5.26 -0.94
N GLU A 417 -4.97 6.46 -0.46
CA GLU A 417 -5.87 7.16 0.47
C GLU A 417 -7.07 7.72 -0.30
N GLY A 418 -8.27 7.26 0.07
CA GLY A 418 -9.53 7.67 -0.53
C GLY A 418 -10.33 8.62 0.36
N LEU A 419 -11.31 9.33 -0.21
CA LEU A 419 -12.21 10.18 0.58
C LEU A 419 -13.12 9.41 1.54
N ALA A 420 -13.46 8.15 1.21
CA ALA A 420 -14.39 7.32 1.98
C ALA A 420 -13.71 6.11 2.63
N ASN A 421 -12.84 5.41 1.88
CA ASN A 421 -12.06 4.26 2.35
C ASN A 421 -10.72 4.22 1.63
N ASP A 422 -9.69 3.71 2.31
CA ASP A 422 -8.40 3.44 1.71
C ASP A 422 -8.46 2.14 0.89
N VAL A 423 -7.78 2.13 -0.25
CA VAL A 423 -7.69 0.96 -1.12
C VAL A 423 -6.27 0.43 -1.10
N THR A 424 -6.10 -0.81 -0.63
CA THR A 424 -4.82 -1.50 -0.65
C THR A 424 -4.71 -2.38 -1.89
N LEU A 425 -3.69 -2.15 -2.71
CA LEU A 425 -3.35 -2.94 -3.88
C LEU A 425 -2.05 -3.70 -3.63
N SER A 426 -2.08 -5.02 -3.82
CA SER A 426 -0.88 -5.85 -3.80
C SER A 426 -0.14 -5.74 -5.15
N SER A 427 1.17 -6.02 -5.16
CA SER A 427 1.94 -6.10 -6.41
C SER A 427 1.32 -7.08 -7.40
N GLU A 428 0.73 -8.18 -6.92
CA GLU A 428 0.08 -9.18 -7.76
C GLU A 428 -1.19 -8.63 -8.42
N GLN A 429 -2.00 -7.87 -7.70
CA GLN A 429 -3.18 -7.24 -8.27
C GLN A 429 -2.81 -6.25 -9.38
N VAL A 430 -1.76 -5.44 -9.17
CA VAL A 430 -1.24 -4.51 -10.19
C VAL A 430 -0.76 -5.26 -11.43
N HIS A 431 0.03 -6.32 -11.27
CA HIS A 431 0.50 -7.14 -12.40
C HIS A 431 -0.65 -7.85 -13.13
N TYR A 432 -1.64 -8.35 -12.41
CA TYR A 432 -2.80 -9.02 -13.01
C TYR A 432 -3.60 -8.05 -13.90
N GLU A 433 -3.81 -6.82 -13.44
CA GLU A 433 -4.50 -5.79 -14.22
C GLU A 433 -3.73 -5.40 -15.49
N ASP A 434 -2.41 -5.22 -15.40
CA ASP A 434 -1.54 -4.95 -16.57
C ASP A 434 -1.59 -6.12 -17.58
N LEU A 435 -1.46 -7.37 -17.11
CA LEU A 435 -1.57 -8.56 -17.96
C LEU A 435 -2.94 -8.63 -18.66
N ARG A 436 -4.02 -8.33 -17.93
CA ARG A 436 -5.39 -8.37 -18.45
C ARG A 436 -5.61 -7.30 -19.51
N ALA A 437 -5.10 -6.09 -19.28
CA ALA A 437 -5.15 -5.00 -20.24
C ALA A 437 -4.42 -5.35 -21.56
N ARG A 438 -3.26 -6.02 -21.47
CA ARG A 438 -2.48 -6.44 -22.64
C ARG A 438 -3.13 -7.54 -23.46
N THR A 439 -3.82 -8.47 -22.79
CA THR A 439 -4.32 -9.70 -23.44
C THR A 439 -5.68 -9.51 -24.13
N GLN A 440 -6.35 -8.35 -23.97
CA GLN A 440 -7.68 -8.06 -24.57
C GLN A 440 -8.70 -9.21 -24.40
N VAL A 441 -8.67 -9.93 -23.28
CA VAL A 441 -9.54 -11.10 -23.07
C VAL A 441 -11.00 -10.65 -23.02
N SER A 442 -11.80 -11.09 -24.00
CA SER A 442 -13.25 -10.90 -24.06
C SER A 442 -13.91 -11.57 -22.85
N SER A 443 -14.76 -10.80 -22.17
CA SER A 443 -15.36 -11.05 -20.85
C SER A 443 -16.46 -12.13 -20.81
N GLU A 444 -16.31 -13.22 -21.55
CA GLU A 444 -17.17 -14.41 -21.44
C GLU A 444 -16.34 -15.60 -20.96
N ILE A 445 -15.83 -15.51 -19.73
CA ILE A 445 -15.28 -16.69 -19.05
C ILE A 445 -16.48 -17.43 -18.45
N SER A 446 -16.73 -18.64 -18.93
CA SER A 446 -17.71 -19.56 -18.34
C SER A 446 -17.21 -20.03 -16.97
N ILE A 447 -17.63 -19.34 -15.91
CA ILE A 447 -17.31 -19.70 -14.53
C ILE A 447 -17.99 -21.03 -14.20
N ARG A 448 -17.25 -21.96 -13.61
CA ARG A 448 -17.83 -23.19 -13.06
C ARG A 448 -18.69 -22.85 -11.83
N GLU A 449 -20.01 -22.85 -11.99
CA GLU A 449 -20.97 -22.44 -10.94
C GLU A 449 -20.83 -23.19 -9.60
N ASN A 450 -20.28 -24.42 -9.60
CA ASN A 450 -20.18 -25.27 -8.41
C ASN A 450 -18.77 -25.34 -7.78
N PHE A 451 -17.82 -24.52 -8.24
CA PHE A 451 -16.46 -24.55 -7.68
C PHE A 451 -16.30 -23.51 -6.54
N PRO A 452 -15.68 -23.86 -5.39
CA PRO A 452 -15.49 -22.91 -4.30
C PRO A 452 -14.56 -21.75 -4.70
N PRO A 453 -14.78 -20.53 -4.18
CA PRO A 453 -13.90 -19.39 -4.47
C PRO A 453 -12.48 -19.64 -3.97
N ILE A 454 -11.50 -19.34 -4.83
CA ILE A 454 -10.08 -19.54 -4.55
C ILE A 454 -9.44 -18.23 -4.12
N GLU A 455 -8.66 -18.27 -3.04
CA GLU A 455 -7.75 -17.20 -2.65
C GLU A 455 -6.32 -17.57 -3.07
N ILE A 456 -5.58 -16.62 -3.65
CA ILE A 456 -4.19 -16.85 -4.06
C ILE A 456 -3.29 -15.86 -3.31
N VAL A 457 -2.30 -16.40 -2.59
CA VAL A 457 -1.34 -15.63 -1.79
C VAL A 457 0.07 -15.89 -2.31
N ASN A 458 0.76 -14.85 -2.77
CA ASN A 458 2.13 -14.99 -3.26
C ASN A 458 3.17 -14.99 -2.12
N GLN A 459 3.82 -16.14 -1.93
CA GLN A 459 4.94 -16.36 -0.99
C GLN A 459 6.27 -16.67 -1.69
N SER A 460 6.35 -16.59 -3.02
CA SER A 460 7.56 -16.92 -3.79
C SER A 460 8.70 -15.90 -3.62
N GLY A 461 8.33 -14.66 -3.27
CA GLY A 461 9.20 -13.48 -3.29
C GLY A 461 9.39 -12.86 -4.68
N VAL A 462 8.82 -13.45 -5.73
CA VAL A 462 8.87 -12.98 -7.12
C VAL A 462 7.53 -12.33 -7.48
N PRO A 463 7.49 -11.03 -7.85
CA PRO A 463 6.24 -10.36 -8.18
C PRO A 463 5.66 -10.85 -9.52
N GLY A 464 4.33 -10.91 -9.60
CA GLY A 464 3.56 -11.25 -10.82
C GLY A 464 3.31 -12.74 -11.05
N LEU A 465 3.90 -13.61 -10.22
CA LEU A 465 3.78 -15.05 -10.37
C LEU A 465 2.36 -15.53 -10.03
N ALA A 466 1.77 -15.01 -8.95
CA ALA A 466 0.39 -15.35 -8.58
C ALA A 466 -0.62 -14.69 -9.51
N ALA A 467 -0.32 -13.50 -10.04
CA ALA A 467 -1.10 -12.85 -11.08
C ALA A 467 -1.22 -13.71 -12.35
N ALA A 468 -0.11 -14.30 -12.80
CA ALA A 468 -0.09 -15.20 -13.95
C ALA A 468 -0.82 -16.52 -13.65
N LEU A 469 -0.65 -17.09 -12.45
CA LEU A 469 -1.43 -18.26 -12.03
C LEU A 469 -2.93 -17.98 -12.04
N ARG A 470 -3.36 -16.83 -11.52
CA ARG A 470 -4.75 -16.38 -11.56
C ARG A 470 -5.28 -16.34 -12.99
N MET A 471 -4.54 -15.74 -13.93
CA MET A 471 -4.94 -15.70 -15.34
C MET A 471 -5.17 -17.10 -15.91
N THR A 472 -4.27 -18.04 -15.64
CA THR A 472 -4.39 -19.43 -16.11
C THR A 472 -5.62 -20.11 -15.51
N LEU A 473 -5.86 -19.94 -14.22
CA LEU A 473 -7.01 -20.52 -13.53
C LEU A 473 -8.35 -19.93 -14.02
N GLU A 474 -8.41 -18.62 -14.22
CA GLU A 474 -9.59 -17.95 -14.77
C GLU A 474 -9.84 -18.38 -16.23
N ALA A 475 -8.80 -18.52 -17.04
CA ALA A 475 -8.93 -19.03 -18.41
C ALA A 475 -9.49 -20.47 -18.47
N GLU A 476 -9.29 -21.27 -17.41
CA GLU A 476 -9.85 -22.62 -17.26
C GLU A 476 -11.23 -22.64 -16.56
N GLY A 477 -11.77 -21.47 -16.19
CA GLY A 477 -13.10 -21.30 -15.60
C GLY A 477 -13.16 -21.44 -14.07
N TYR A 478 -12.02 -21.43 -13.36
CA TYR A 478 -11.99 -21.48 -11.90
C TYR A 478 -12.22 -20.08 -11.29
N PRO A 479 -13.10 -19.94 -10.28
CA PRO A 479 -13.39 -18.65 -9.65
C PRO A 479 -12.31 -18.24 -8.65
N VAL A 480 -11.53 -17.21 -8.98
CA VAL A 480 -10.55 -16.59 -8.05
C VAL A 480 -11.16 -15.35 -7.41
N ALA A 481 -11.30 -15.35 -6.09
CA ALA A 481 -11.94 -14.27 -5.34
C ALA A 481 -10.95 -13.18 -4.92
N THR A 482 -9.77 -13.56 -4.42
CA THR A 482 -8.79 -12.64 -3.86
C THR A 482 -7.37 -12.97 -4.32
N LEU A 483 -6.56 -11.92 -4.49
CA LEU A 483 -5.18 -12.01 -4.91
C LEU A 483 -4.31 -11.10 -4.03
N SER A 484 -3.43 -11.71 -3.25
CA SER A 484 -2.59 -11.02 -2.27
C SER A 484 -1.14 -11.51 -2.30
N ASN A 485 -0.26 -10.84 -1.55
CA ASN A 485 1.13 -11.22 -1.36
C ASN A 485 1.47 -11.22 0.14
N ASP A 486 2.43 -12.05 0.53
CA ASP A 486 2.96 -12.06 1.90
C ASP A 486 4.40 -11.52 1.85
N LEU A 487 4.58 -10.30 2.37
CA LEU A 487 5.88 -9.64 2.39
C LEU A 487 6.86 -10.28 3.39
N ASN A 488 6.36 -11.00 4.40
CA ASN A 488 7.14 -11.50 5.53
C ASN A 488 7.71 -12.90 5.31
N ARG A 489 7.02 -13.73 4.51
CA ARG A 489 7.43 -15.12 4.25
C ARG A 489 8.00 -15.29 2.84
N VAL A 490 8.89 -16.27 2.68
CA VAL A 490 9.41 -16.70 1.38
C VAL A 490 9.46 -18.22 1.40
N GLU A 491 8.60 -18.85 0.62
CA GLU A 491 8.50 -20.30 0.52
C GLU A 491 8.94 -20.78 -0.87
N ALA A 492 9.60 -21.93 -0.89
CA ALA A 492 10.09 -22.53 -2.13
C ALA A 492 9.00 -23.32 -2.86
N ASN A 493 8.07 -23.93 -2.13
CA ASN A 493 7.08 -24.87 -2.69
C ASN A 493 5.68 -24.27 -2.64
N THR A 494 4.89 -24.56 -3.67
CA THR A 494 3.48 -24.19 -3.73
C THR A 494 2.64 -25.16 -2.92
N VAL A 495 1.76 -24.62 -2.07
CA VAL A 495 0.90 -25.39 -1.18
C VAL A 495 -0.55 -24.93 -1.32
N ILE A 496 -1.46 -25.88 -1.51
CA ILE A 496 -2.90 -25.67 -1.51
C ILE A 496 -3.44 -26.04 -0.14
N VAL A 497 -3.95 -25.04 0.56
CA VAL A 497 -4.56 -25.19 1.88
C VAL A 497 -6.07 -25.13 1.73
N TYR A 498 -6.80 -26.15 2.20
CA TYR A 498 -8.24 -26.28 1.92
C TYR A 498 -9.03 -26.76 3.15
N ALA A 499 -10.30 -26.39 3.22
CA ALA A 499 -11.20 -26.91 4.25
C ALA A 499 -11.55 -28.38 3.93
N PRO A 500 -11.71 -29.27 4.92
CA PRO A 500 -11.77 -30.73 4.68
C PRO A 500 -12.93 -31.17 3.78
N GLN A 501 -13.97 -30.34 3.64
CA GLN A 501 -15.10 -30.57 2.76
C GLN A 501 -14.80 -30.40 1.27
N TYR A 502 -13.67 -29.77 0.90
CA TYR A 502 -13.25 -29.48 -0.48
C TYR A 502 -12.03 -30.31 -0.93
N ASP A 503 -11.85 -31.51 -0.37
CA ASP A 503 -10.71 -32.39 -0.64
C ASP A 503 -10.58 -32.78 -2.12
N LYS A 504 -11.71 -33.02 -2.79
CA LYS A 504 -11.73 -33.41 -4.21
C LYS A 504 -11.31 -32.25 -5.10
N GLU A 505 -11.83 -31.07 -4.81
CA GLU A 505 -11.57 -29.82 -5.51
C GLU A 505 -10.10 -29.40 -5.33
N ALA A 506 -9.55 -29.55 -4.12
CA ALA A 506 -8.15 -29.28 -3.84
C ALA A 506 -7.21 -30.26 -4.57
N LEU A 507 -7.57 -31.54 -4.66
CA LEU A 507 -6.81 -32.53 -5.43
C LEU A 507 -6.86 -32.25 -6.93
N GLU A 508 -8.02 -31.83 -7.45
CA GLU A 508 -8.14 -31.37 -8.85
C GLU A 508 -7.21 -30.18 -9.11
N LEU A 509 -7.24 -29.16 -8.25
CA LEU A 509 -6.36 -27.99 -8.37
C LEU A 509 -4.88 -28.36 -8.25
N SER A 510 -4.50 -29.28 -7.37
CA SER A 510 -3.12 -29.75 -7.26
C SER A 510 -2.59 -30.25 -8.61
N SER A 511 -3.40 -31.00 -9.36
CA SER A 511 -3.00 -31.47 -10.70
C SER A 511 -2.79 -30.34 -11.72
N LYS A 512 -3.50 -29.23 -11.54
CA LYS A 512 -3.43 -28.03 -12.40
C LYS A 512 -2.30 -27.10 -12.02
N VAL A 513 -2.00 -27.00 -10.73
CA VAL A 513 -0.90 -26.21 -10.18
C VAL A 513 0.34 -27.09 -10.02
N TYR A 514 0.72 -27.79 -11.10
CA TYR A 514 1.97 -28.55 -11.23
C TYR A 514 2.27 -29.58 -10.12
N GLY A 515 1.23 -30.18 -9.53
CA GLY A 515 1.37 -31.14 -8.44
C GLY A 515 1.62 -30.49 -7.08
N ALA A 516 1.12 -29.27 -6.86
CA ALA A 516 1.23 -28.55 -5.60
C ALA A 516 0.79 -29.41 -4.40
N LEU A 517 1.52 -29.30 -3.29
CA LEU A 517 1.22 -30.06 -2.08
C LEU A 517 -0.12 -29.62 -1.50
N THR A 518 -0.96 -30.56 -1.07
CA THR A 518 -2.25 -30.24 -0.46
C THR A 518 -2.19 -30.40 1.06
N SER A 519 -2.81 -29.49 1.79
CA SER A 519 -2.89 -29.53 3.26
C SER A 519 -4.27 -29.11 3.74
N ALA A 520 -4.93 -29.98 4.50
CA ALA A 520 -6.22 -29.66 5.10
C ALA A 520 -6.01 -28.79 6.34
N TYR A 521 -6.84 -27.76 6.52
CA TYR A 521 -6.88 -26.95 7.74
C TYR A 521 -8.26 -26.99 8.38
N THR A 522 -8.33 -26.73 9.68
CA THR A 522 -9.59 -26.56 10.40
C THR A 522 -9.71 -25.11 10.84
N ASP A 523 -10.67 -24.38 10.26
CA ASP A 523 -11.01 -23.04 10.71
C ASP A 523 -12.29 -23.06 11.57
N PRO A 524 -12.15 -23.01 12.91
CA PRO A 524 -13.29 -22.97 13.81
C PRO A 524 -14.08 -21.64 13.72
N SER A 525 -13.55 -20.61 13.06
CA SER A 525 -14.19 -19.29 12.91
C SER A 525 -14.98 -19.12 11.62
N GLY A 526 -14.75 -19.97 10.61
CA GLY A 526 -15.41 -19.92 9.30
C GLY A 526 -15.12 -18.64 8.51
N THR A 527 -14.00 -17.96 8.78
CA THR A 527 -13.62 -16.69 8.16
C THR A 527 -12.63 -16.84 7.01
N GLN A 528 -11.95 -17.99 6.91
CA GLN A 528 -10.97 -18.25 5.86
C GLN A 528 -11.62 -18.76 4.58
N ALA A 529 -11.02 -18.39 3.43
CA ALA A 529 -11.47 -18.84 2.13
C ALA A 529 -11.40 -20.38 2.01
N PRO A 530 -12.37 -21.03 1.35
CA PRO A 530 -12.49 -22.49 1.32
C PRO A 530 -11.28 -23.21 0.72
N ILE A 531 -10.59 -22.57 -0.23
CA ILE A 531 -9.32 -23.01 -0.81
C ILE A 531 -8.38 -21.80 -0.92
N ILE A 532 -7.17 -21.94 -0.38
CA ILE A 532 -6.10 -20.94 -0.41
C ILE A 532 -4.89 -21.56 -1.11
N ILE A 533 -4.38 -20.91 -2.16
CA ILE A 533 -3.16 -21.31 -2.87
C ILE A 533 -2.02 -20.41 -2.42
N TYR A 534 -1.09 -20.98 -1.66
CA TYR A 534 0.17 -20.33 -1.31
C TYR A 534 1.19 -20.63 -2.39
N VAL A 535 1.53 -19.62 -3.17
CA VAL A 535 2.39 -19.72 -4.35
C VAL A 535 3.85 -19.64 -3.92
N GLY A 536 4.62 -20.70 -4.21
CA GLY A 536 6.06 -20.80 -3.96
C GLY A 536 6.91 -20.45 -5.19
N ARG A 537 8.24 -20.50 -5.03
CA ARG A 537 9.20 -20.24 -6.11
C ARG A 537 9.28 -21.36 -7.16
N ASP A 538 8.84 -22.57 -6.83
CA ASP A 538 8.74 -23.71 -7.74
C ASP A 538 7.97 -23.40 -9.03
N LEU A 539 6.96 -22.53 -8.95
CA LEU A 539 6.19 -22.08 -10.10
C LEU A 539 6.95 -21.13 -11.06
N GLU A 540 8.10 -20.58 -10.67
CA GLU A 540 8.83 -19.59 -11.49
C GLU A 540 9.26 -20.19 -12.85
N ASN A 541 9.64 -21.46 -12.87
CA ASN A 541 10.00 -22.17 -14.09
C ASN A 541 8.79 -22.74 -14.86
N ALA A 542 7.62 -22.78 -14.22
CA ALA A 542 6.42 -23.39 -14.78
C ALA A 542 5.49 -22.35 -15.43
N VAL A 543 5.66 -21.08 -15.08
CA VAL A 543 4.81 -19.96 -15.52
C VAL A 543 5.49 -19.07 -16.58
N GLN A 544 6.83 -19.14 -16.70
CA GLN A 544 7.60 -18.59 -17.84
C GLN A 544 7.45 -19.46 -19.08
#